data_AF-A0A8T4DHI8-F1
#
_entry.id   AF-A0A8T4DHI8-F1
#
_cell.length_a   1.000
_cell.length_b   1.000
_cell.length_c   1.000
_cell.angle_alpha   90.00
_cell.angle_beta   90.00
_cell.angle_gamma   90.00
#
_symmetry.space_group_name_H-M   'P 1'
#
loop_
_entity.id
_entity.type
_entity.pdbx_description
1 polymer ?
#
loop_
_entity_poly.entity_id
_entity_poly.type
_entity_poly.pdbx_seq_one_letter_code
_entity_poly.pdbx_strand_id
1 'polypeptide(L)'
;MECKPKETEAMRHPGIVGTELDEGHISRSTPEHTQSPSKKPLSPESRQELKQFVEKWRVFIDDPSLLDQPMRTVAEFFREAAIEEGLIGE
;
A
#
# COMPACT_ATOMS: atom_id res chain seq x y z
N MET A 1 -57.56 12.47 21.74
CA MET A 1 -56.51 11.59 21.19
C MET A 1 -55.27 11.84 22.02
N GLU A 2 -54.99 10.93 22.95
CA GLU A 2 -53.95 11.08 23.95
C GLU A 2 -52.81 10.12 23.62
N CYS A 3 -51.63 10.68 23.35
CA CYS A 3 -50.40 9.92 23.21
C CYS A 3 -49.93 9.49 24.60
N LYS A 4 -49.73 8.17 24.81
CA LYS A 4 -48.98 7.64 25.94
C LYS A 4 -47.79 6.86 25.40
N PRO A 5 -46.53 7.29 25.64
CA PRO A 5 -45.40 6.38 25.57
C PRO A 5 -45.36 5.55 26.87
N LYS A 6 -45.30 4.22 26.74
CA LYS A 6 -44.97 3.31 27.85
C LYS A 6 -43.45 3.14 27.90
N GLU A 7 -42.86 3.59 29.01
CA GLU A 7 -41.55 3.16 29.50
C GLU A 7 -41.58 1.72 30.03
N THR A 8 -40.37 1.22 30.34
CA THR A 8 -39.92 -0.05 30.95
C THR A 8 -39.56 -1.20 29.99
N GLU A 9 -38.45 -1.94 30.14
CA GLU A 9 -37.16 -1.83 30.85
C GLU A 9 -36.32 -3.04 30.36
N ALA A 10 -35.00 -2.97 30.56
CA ALA A 10 -34.08 -4.10 30.77
C ALA A 10 -33.59 -4.95 29.57
N MET A 11 -32.34 -4.63 29.19
CA MET A 11 -31.20 -5.55 29.01
C MET A 11 -31.49 -6.97 28.51
N ARG A 12 -30.97 -7.32 27.32
CA ARG A 12 -30.11 -8.52 27.12
C ARG A 12 -29.13 -8.28 25.97
N HIS A 13 -27.85 -8.34 26.30
CA HIS A 13 -26.76 -8.51 25.34
C HIS A 13 -26.84 -9.94 24.81
N PRO A 14 -26.92 -10.17 23.49
CA PRO A 14 -26.59 -11.48 22.92
C PRO A 14 -25.07 -11.48 22.68
N GLY A 15 -24.23 -12.34 23.23
CA GLY A 15 -24.34 -13.54 24.03
C GLY A 15 -22.98 -14.23 23.85
N ILE A 16 -22.18 -14.32 24.91
CA ILE A 16 -20.94 -15.11 24.92
C ILE A 16 -21.36 -16.55 25.18
N VAL A 17 -21.13 -17.44 24.20
CA VAL A 17 -21.18 -18.89 24.39
C VAL A 17 -19.84 -19.43 23.91
N GLY A 18 -19.07 -19.97 24.84
CA GLY A 18 -17.87 -20.72 24.54
C GLY A 18 -18.24 -22.10 24.00
N THR A 19 -17.53 -22.54 22.99
CA THR A 19 -17.49 -23.92 22.52
C THR A 19 -16.07 -24.22 22.05
N GLU A 20 -15.35 -24.93 22.91
CA GLU A 20 -14.56 -26.15 22.64
C GLU A 20 -13.37 -26.07 21.66
N LEU A 21 -12.20 -26.50 22.15
CA LEU A 21 -11.00 -26.75 21.37
C LEU A 21 -11.31 -27.64 20.16
N ASP A 22 -11.13 -27.10 18.95
CA ASP A 22 -10.81 -27.91 17.78
C ASP A 22 -9.34 -27.68 17.44
N GLU A 23 -8.56 -28.73 17.64
CA GLU A 23 -7.13 -28.84 17.35
C GLU A 23 -6.94 -28.93 15.83
N GLY A 24 -7.36 -27.88 15.11
CA GLY A 24 -7.14 -27.70 13.69
C GLY A 24 -5.92 -26.83 13.47
N HIS A 25 -4.77 -27.45 13.22
CA HIS A 25 -3.56 -26.79 12.70
C HIS A 25 -3.91 -25.90 11.48
N ILE A 26 -4.15 -24.62 11.71
CA ILE A 26 -4.05 -23.60 10.67
C ILE A 26 -2.86 -22.72 11.01
N SER A 27 -1.74 -23.15 10.43
CA SER A 27 -0.50 -22.41 10.33
C SER A 27 -0.77 -20.93 10.18
N ARG A 28 -0.14 -20.17 11.06
CA ARG A 28 0.10 -18.73 10.94
C ARG A 28 0.91 -18.51 9.67
N SER A 29 0.24 -18.51 8.52
CA SER A 29 0.82 -18.03 7.28
C SER A 29 0.83 -16.52 7.42
N THR A 30 2.01 -16.00 7.78
CA THR A 30 2.47 -14.74 7.22
C THR A 30 1.97 -14.66 5.76
N PRO A 31 1.33 -13.57 5.32
CA PRO A 31 1.43 -13.24 3.92
C PRO A 31 2.90 -12.87 3.72
N GLU A 32 3.73 -13.88 3.57
CA GLU A 32 5.04 -13.79 2.94
C GLU A 32 4.74 -13.51 1.47
N HIS A 33 4.24 -12.32 1.20
CA HIS A 33 4.23 -11.78 -0.14
C HIS A 33 5.61 -11.21 -0.40
N THR A 34 6.60 -12.11 -0.33
CA THR A 34 7.84 -11.99 -1.07
C THR A 34 7.49 -12.18 -2.54
N GLN A 35 6.65 -11.32 -3.09
CA GLN A 35 6.81 -10.97 -4.48
C GLN A 35 7.98 -10.01 -4.48
N SER A 36 9.20 -10.55 -4.56
CA SER A 36 10.14 -9.92 -5.47
C SER A 36 9.43 -9.99 -6.82
N PRO A 37 8.84 -8.90 -7.34
CA PRO A 37 8.47 -8.98 -8.73
C PRO A 37 9.83 -9.12 -9.41
N SER A 38 10.05 -10.27 -10.05
CA SER A 38 11.09 -10.39 -11.06
C SER A 38 10.64 -9.48 -12.20
N LYS A 39 10.62 -8.15 -11.96
CA LYS A 39 10.48 -7.12 -12.97
C LYS A 39 11.68 -7.38 -13.86
N LYS A 40 11.40 -7.88 -15.06
CA LYS A 40 12.43 -7.98 -16.07
C LYS A 40 13.05 -6.58 -16.19
N PRO A 41 14.38 -6.49 -16.28
CA PRO A 41 15.02 -5.21 -16.49
C PRO A 41 14.42 -4.54 -17.73
N LEU A 42 14.34 -3.22 -17.70
CA LEU A 42 13.87 -2.45 -18.84
C LEU A 42 14.70 -2.80 -20.10
N SER A 43 14.07 -2.66 -21.26
CA SER A 43 14.82 -2.72 -22.52
C SER A 43 15.91 -1.64 -22.53
N PRO A 44 17.01 -1.83 -23.28
CA PRO A 44 18.07 -0.84 -23.37
C PRO A 44 17.58 0.57 -23.75
N GLU A 45 16.60 0.65 -24.65
CA GLU A 45 16.00 1.90 -25.11
C GLU A 45 15.20 2.58 -23.98
N SER A 46 14.31 1.85 -23.31
CA SER A 46 13.51 2.40 -22.21
C SER A 46 14.39 2.78 -21.01
N ARG A 47 15.45 2.02 -20.73
CA ARG A 47 16.43 2.37 -19.70
C ARG A 47 17.18 3.66 -20.05
N GLN A 48 17.52 3.86 -21.32
CA GLN A 48 18.15 5.09 -21.78
C GLN A 48 17.20 6.29 -21.66
N GLU A 49 15.94 6.14 -22.03
CA GLU A 49 14.92 7.18 -21.87
C GLU A 49 14.71 7.54 -20.39
N LEU A 50 14.62 6.53 -19.51
CA LEU A 50 14.52 6.72 -18.07
C LEU A 50 15.73 7.47 -17.53
N LYS A 51 16.95 7.09 -17.95
CA LYS A 51 18.17 7.80 -17.55
C LYS A 51 18.14 9.27 -17.96
N GLN A 52 17.74 9.58 -19.19
CA GLN A 52 17.63 10.96 -19.67
C GLN A 52 16.54 11.75 -18.92
N PHE A 53 15.42 11.11 -18.63
CA PHE A 53 14.34 11.72 -17.84
C PHE A 53 14.83 12.06 -16.43
N VAL A 54 15.44 11.11 -15.73
CA VAL A 54 15.97 11.28 -14.37
C VAL A 54 17.06 12.36 -14.33
N GLU A 55 17.95 12.40 -15.33
CA GLU A 55 18.97 13.46 -15.42
C GLU A 55 18.34 14.85 -15.60
N LYS A 56 17.35 14.97 -16.49
CA LYS A 56 16.64 16.23 -16.74
C LYS A 56 15.82 16.69 -15.54
N TRP A 57 15.23 15.74 -14.79
CA TRP A 57 14.35 16.00 -13.66
C TRP A 57 15.03 15.82 -12.30
N ARG A 58 16.36 15.71 -12.24
CA ARG A 58 17.12 15.30 -11.05
C ARG A 58 16.65 15.98 -9.76
N VAL A 59 16.51 17.30 -9.77
CA VAL A 59 16.09 18.09 -8.59
C VAL A 59 14.76 17.60 -8.03
N PHE A 60 13.81 17.27 -8.91
CA PHE A 60 12.47 16.83 -8.52
C PHE A 60 12.40 15.32 -8.22
N ILE A 61 13.31 14.53 -8.78
CA ILE A 61 13.45 13.10 -8.45
C ILE A 61 14.08 12.94 -7.06
N ASP A 62 15.10 13.76 -6.75
CA ASP A 62 15.78 13.77 -5.46
C ASP A 62 14.85 14.34 -4.36
N ASP A 63 14.11 15.42 -4.66
CA ASP A 63 13.13 16.03 -3.76
C ASP A 63 11.74 16.24 -4.44
N PRO A 64 10.88 15.21 -4.42
CA PRO A 64 9.51 15.30 -4.96
C PRO A 64 8.60 16.27 -4.22
N SER A 65 9.00 16.77 -3.03
CA SER A 65 8.19 17.70 -2.24
C SER A 65 7.99 19.05 -2.93
N LEU A 66 8.92 19.39 -3.84
CA LEU A 66 8.89 20.59 -4.69
C LEU A 66 7.78 20.57 -5.75
N LEU A 67 7.13 19.43 -5.95
CA LEU A 67 6.05 19.25 -6.92
C LEU A 67 4.68 19.24 -6.23
N ASP A 68 3.68 19.69 -6.99
CA ASP A 68 2.28 19.50 -6.66
C ASP A 68 1.93 18.01 -6.61
N GLN A 69 0.88 17.67 -5.84
CA GLN A 69 0.50 16.29 -5.54
C GLN A 69 0.48 15.31 -6.74
N PRO A 70 -0.12 15.61 -7.91
CA PRO A 70 -0.10 14.67 -9.04
C PRO A 70 1.30 14.47 -9.61
N MET A 71 2.10 15.54 -9.69
CA MET A 71 3.46 15.47 -10.23
C MET A 71 4.43 14.82 -9.24
N ARG A 72 4.19 14.97 -7.94
CA ARG A 72 4.93 14.28 -6.89
C ARG A 72 4.83 12.76 -7.05
N THR A 73 3.62 12.23 -7.21
CA THR A 73 3.43 10.78 -7.40
C THR A 73 4.14 10.27 -8.66
N VAL A 74 4.14 11.06 -9.74
CA VAL A 74 4.88 10.72 -10.97
C VAL A 74 6.39 10.71 -10.72
N ALA A 75 6.93 11.70 -10.02
CA ALA A 75 8.35 11.76 -9.69
C ALA A 75 8.78 10.62 -8.75
N GLU A 76 7.96 10.29 -7.76
CA GLU A 76 8.19 9.15 -6.86
C GLU A 76 8.21 7.82 -7.63
N PHE A 77 7.28 7.62 -8.57
CA PHE A 77 7.28 6.45 -9.44
C PHE A 77 8.57 6.34 -10.27
N PHE A 78 9.00 7.43 -10.90
CA PHE A 78 10.23 7.41 -11.69
C PHE A 78 11.49 7.28 -10.84
N ARG A 79 11.49 7.80 -9.60
CA ARG A 79 12.56 7.56 -8.63
C ARG A 79 12.68 6.07 -8.30
N GLU A 80 11.58 5.42 -7.97
CA GLU A 80 11.56 3.98 -7.70
C GLU A 80 12.07 3.18 -8.90
N ALA A 81 11.55 3.46 -10.09
CA ALA A 81 12.01 2.79 -11.32
C ALA A 81 13.51 3.00 -11.58
N ALA A 82 14.04 4.20 -11.30
CA ALA A 82 15.45 4.50 -11.48
C ALA A 82 16.36 3.80 -10.45
N ILE A 83 15.89 3.61 -9.22
CA ILE A 83 16.55 2.80 -8.19
C ILE A 83 16.57 1.33 -8.61
N GLU A 84 15.42 0.79 -9.02
CA GLU A 84 15.30 -0.61 -9.46
C GLU A 84 16.23 -0.92 -10.66
N GLU A 85 16.40 0.03 -11.59
CA GLU A 85 17.29 -0.08 -12.75
C GLU A 85 18.77 0.26 -12.45
N GLY A 86 19.09 0.58 -11.20
CA GLY A 86 20.43 0.92 -10.72
C GLY A 86 21.00 2.20 -11.37
N LEU A 87 20.14 3.15 -11.71
CA LEU A 87 20.52 4.43 -12.31
C LEU A 87 20.88 5.48 -11.25
N ILE A 88 20.26 5.38 -10.06
CA ILE A 88 20.50 6.23 -8.89
C ILE A 88 20.51 5.38 -7.61
N GLY A 89 21.02 5.94 -6.50
CA GLY A 89 20.98 5.30 -5.18
C GLY A 89 19.63 5.51 -4.47
N GLU A 90 19.37 4.69 -3.45
CA GLU A 90 18.17 4.78 -2.57
C GLU A 90 18.12 6.07 -1.74
#